data_AF-J9FUF3-F1
#
_entry.id   AF-J9FUF3-F1
#
_cell.length_a   1.000
_cell.length_b   1.000
_cell.length_c   1.000
_cell.angle_alpha   90.00
_cell.angle_beta   90.00
_cell.angle_gamma   90.00
#
_symmetry.space_group_name_H-M   'P 1'
#
loop_
_entity.id
_entity.type
_entity.pdbx_description
1 polymer ?
#
loop_
_entity_poly.entity_id
_entity_poly.type
_entity_poly.pdbx_seq_one_letter_code
_entity_poly.pdbx_strand_id
1 'polypeptide(L)'
;MPRYEGLIKCIYTDPPYNTGNEGWVYNDNVNDPKIKKWLGEVVGKEGEDLTRHDKWLCMMYPRLKLLQRLLAEDGVIFISIDDNELY
;
A
#
# COMPACT_ATOMS: atom_id res chain seq x y z
N MET A 1 1.19 19.38 3.19
CA MET A 1 0.54 19.47 1.87
C MET A 1 -0.84 20.13 2.03
N PRO A 2 -0.93 21.47 2.21
CA PRO A 2 -2.21 22.10 2.56
C PRO A 2 -3.12 22.39 1.35
N ARG A 3 -2.59 22.36 0.12
CA ARG A 3 -3.29 22.89 -1.08
C ARG A 3 -4.49 22.05 -1.54
N TYR A 4 -4.48 20.75 -1.29
CA TYR A 4 -5.48 19.80 -1.82
C TYR A 4 -6.18 18.99 -0.73
N GLU A 5 -5.89 19.30 0.54
CA GLU A 5 -6.51 18.67 1.69
C GLU A 5 -8.01 19.03 1.71
N GLY A 6 -8.88 18.02 1.79
CA GLY A 6 -10.34 18.22 1.78
C GLY A 6 -10.96 18.63 0.44
N LEU A 7 -10.21 18.60 -0.68
CA LEU A 7 -10.70 19.13 -1.97
C LEU A 7 -10.98 18.05 -3.02
N ILE A 8 -10.50 16.83 -2.83
CA ILE A 8 -10.61 15.79 -3.86
C ILE A 8 -11.94 15.05 -3.74
N LYS A 9 -12.76 15.12 -4.80
CA LYS A 9 -14.09 14.50 -4.81
C LYS A 9 -14.05 12.99 -5.07
N CYS A 10 -13.12 12.53 -5.88
CA CYS A 10 -13.02 11.14 -6.29
C CYS A 10 -11.56 10.73 -6.42
N ILE A 11 -11.23 9.57 -5.85
CA ILE A 11 -9.94 8.90 -6.00
C ILE A 11 -10.21 7.49 -6.53
N TYR A 12 -9.46 7.09 -7.57
CA TYR A 12 -9.40 5.71 -8.02
C TYR A 12 -7.95 5.25 -7.96
N THR A 13 -7.68 4.08 -7.40
CA THR A 13 -6.34 3.51 -7.33
C THR A 13 -6.38 2.00 -7.55
N ASP A 14 -5.33 1.50 -8.19
CA ASP A 14 -5.12 0.10 -8.55
C ASP A 14 -3.77 -0.35 -7.98
N PRO A 15 -3.69 -0.62 -6.67
CA PRO A 15 -2.45 -1.01 -6.00
C PRO A 15 -1.96 -2.40 -6.47
N PRO A 16 -0.71 -2.78 -6.19
CA PRO A 16 -0.22 -4.13 -6.45
C PRO A 16 -1.07 -5.17 -5.72
N TYR A 17 -1.40 -6.29 -6.36
CA TYR A 17 -2.27 -7.33 -5.77
C TYR A 17 -1.53 -8.39 -4.94
N ASN A 18 -0.23 -8.20 -4.69
CA ASN A 18 0.57 -9.10 -3.86
C ASN A 18 0.57 -10.59 -4.27
N THR A 19 0.41 -10.87 -5.57
CA THR A 19 0.28 -12.23 -6.14
C THR A 19 1.50 -13.14 -5.94
N GLY A 20 2.62 -12.62 -5.41
CA GLY A 20 3.84 -13.39 -5.19
C GLY A 20 4.62 -13.74 -6.48
N ASN A 21 4.42 -12.97 -7.56
CA ASN A 21 5.23 -13.11 -8.77
C ASN A 21 6.72 -12.84 -8.48
N GLU A 22 7.59 -13.68 -9.04
CA GLU A 22 9.01 -13.75 -8.68
C GLU A 22 9.76 -12.44 -8.98
N GLY A 23 10.41 -11.87 -7.95
CA GLY A 23 11.33 -10.73 -8.06
C GLY A 23 10.77 -9.37 -7.64
N TRP A 24 9.54 -9.29 -7.11
CA TRP A 24 8.97 -8.02 -6.66
C TRP A 24 9.36 -7.68 -5.21
N VAL A 25 9.66 -6.40 -4.96
CA VAL A 25 10.19 -5.89 -3.68
C VAL A 25 9.50 -4.57 -3.32
N TYR A 26 9.08 -4.42 -2.07
CA TYR A 26 8.57 -3.16 -1.54
C TYR A 26 9.75 -2.18 -1.33
N ASN A 27 9.91 -1.18 -2.19
CA ASN A 27 10.98 -0.18 -2.06
C ASN A 27 10.47 1.15 -1.49
N ASP A 28 9.83 1.11 -0.32
CA ASP A 28 9.45 2.33 0.37
C ASP A 28 10.68 3.01 0.97
N ASN A 29 10.77 4.34 0.79
CA ASN A 29 11.88 5.13 1.33
C ASN A 29 11.67 5.38 2.83
N VAL A 30 11.81 4.32 3.63
CA VAL A 30 11.77 4.36 5.08
C VAL A 30 13.13 4.75 5.65
N ASN A 31 13.12 5.55 6.71
CA ASN A 31 14.35 6.03 7.36
C ASN A 31 14.97 5.00 8.31
N ASP A 32 14.19 4.05 8.82
CA ASP A 32 14.69 3.01 9.71
C ASP A 32 15.46 1.94 8.92
N PRO A 33 16.77 1.72 9.18
CA PRO A 33 17.57 0.75 8.44
C PRO A 33 17.07 -0.69 8.52
N LYS A 34 16.42 -1.08 9.63
CA LYS A 34 15.88 -2.43 9.80
C LYS A 34 14.64 -2.62 8.94
N ILE A 35 13.73 -1.64 8.95
CA ILE A 35 12.52 -1.67 8.13
C ILE A 35 12.91 -1.63 6.64
N LYS A 36 13.90 -0.81 6.27
CA LYS A 36 14.40 -0.74 4.89
C LYS A 36 14.94 -2.08 4.40
N LYS A 37 15.69 -2.78 5.25
CA LYS A 37 16.19 -4.13 4.93
C LYS A 37 15.05 -5.13 4.81
N TRP A 38 14.10 -5.12 5.75
CA TRP A 38 12.97 -6.04 5.77
C TRP A 38 12.01 -5.87 4.58
N LEU A 39 11.76 -4.63 4.15
CA LEU A 39 10.99 -4.34 2.94
C LEU A 39 11.76 -4.67 1.65
N GLY A 40 13.09 -4.57 1.70
CA GLY A 40 14.01 -4.86 0.59
C GLY A 40 14.19 -6.35 0.29
N GLU A 41 13.62 -7.25 1.09
CA GLU A 41 13.60 -8.69 0.83
C GLU A 41 12.50 -9.04 -0.17
N VAL A 42 12.78 -9.97 -1.08
CA VAL A 42 11.82 -10.43 -2.10
C VAL A 42 10.56 -10.92 -1.42
N VAL A 43 9.41 -10.48 -1.91
CA VAL A 43 8.13 -10.97 -1.45
C VAL A 43 7.98 -12.41 -1.95
N GLY A 44 8.00 -13.35 -1.02
CA GLY A 44 7.85 -14.78 -1.33
C GLY A 44 6.42 -15.13 -1.76
N LYS A 45 6.23 -16.36 -2.24
CA LYS A 45 4.88 -16.90 -2.52
C LYS A 45 4.11 -17.10 -1.21
N GLU A 46 2.79 -17.13 -1.32
CA GLU A 46 1.91 -17.42 -0.18
C GLU A 46 2.30 -18.75 0.48
N GLY A 47 2.42 -18.75 1.81
CA GLY A 47 2.85 -19.92 2.58
C GLY A 47 4.36 -20.06 2.77
N GLU A 48 5.19 -19.35 2.00
CA GLU A 48 6.65 -19.28 2.20
C GLU A 48 7.07 -18.02 2.99
N ASP A 49 6.37 -16.90 2.76
CA ASP A 49 6.58 -15.64 3.47
C ASP A 49 5.34 -15.26 4.29
N LEU A 50 5.34 -15.64 5.58
CA LEU A 50 4.28 -15.26 6.53
C LEU A 50 4.17 -13.75 6.74
N THR A 51 5.15 -12.96 6.30
CA THR A 51 5.18 -11.49 6.46
C THR A 51 4.70 -10.74 5.22
N ARG A 52 4.28 -11.46 4.16
CA ARG A 52 3.87 -10.88 2.88
C ARG A 52 2.73 -9.85 3.02
N HIS A 53 1.68 -10.18 3.78
CA HIS A 53 0.55 -9.28 4.02
C HIS A 53 0.97 -8.07 4.88
N ASP A 54 1.80 -8.29 5.91
CA ASP A 54 2.35 -7.21 6.73
C ASP A 54 3.14 -6.19 5.89
N LYS A 55 3.96 -6.67 4.95
CA LYS A 55 4.72 -5.81 4.04
C LYS A 55 3.80 -4.98 3.13
N TRP A 56 2.72 -5.59 2.61
CA TRP A 56 1.72 -4.88 1.79
C TRP A 56 0.99 -3.81 2.59
N LEU A 57 0.54 -4.15 3.81
CA LEU A 57 -0.12 -3.22 4.73
C LEU A 57 0.81 -2.07 5.14
N CYS A 58 2.09 -2.34 5.43
CA CYS A 58 3.09 -1.32 5.71
C CYS A 58 3.25 -0.33 4.54
N MET A 59 3.15 -0.81 3.30
CA MET A 59 3.17 0.02 2.11
C MET A 59 1.87 0.80 1.92
N MET A 60 0.70 0.16 2.06
CA MET A 60 -0.59 0.78 1.74
C MET A 60 -1.10 1.74 2.80
N TYR A 61 -0.93 1.42 4.09
CA TYR A 61 -1.45 2.23 5.18
C TYR A 61 -1.06 3.73 5.13
N PRO A 62 0.23 4.12 4.99
CA PRO A 62 0.58 5.53 4.93
C PRO A 62 0.01 6.23 3.70
N ARG A 63 -0.15 5.52 2.57
CA ARG A 63 -0.73 6.04 1.32
C ARG A 63 -2.22 6.28 1.50
N LEU A 64 -2.97 5.31 2.01
CA LEU A 64 -4.41 5.44 2.25
C LEU A 64 -4.70 6.55 3.26
N LYS A 65 -3.88 6.68 4.31
CA LYS A 65 -4.00 7.78 5.28
C LYS A 65 -3.78 9.15 4.64
N LEU A 66 -2.86 9.26 3.68
CA LEU A 66 -2.68 10.49 2.92
C LEU A 66 -3.87 10.75 1.99
N LEU A 67 -4.32 9.74 1.23
CA LEU A 67 -5.47 9.87 0.33
C LEU A 67 -6.73 10.29 1.08
N GLN A 68 -6.96 9.74 2.27
CA GLN A 68 -8.08 10.13 3.15
C GLN A 68 -8.05 11.61 3.52
N ARG A 69 -6.87 12.19 3.77
CA ARG A 69 -6.75 13.63 4.05
C ARG A 69 -7.04 14.49 2.82
N LEU A 70 -6.76 13.99 1.62
CA LEU A 70 -7.02 14.70 0.38
C LEU A 70 -8.51 14.70 0.01
N LEU A 71 -9.26 13.68 0.43
CA LEU A 71 -10.68 13.57 0.14
C LEU A 71 -11.50 14.68 0.79
N ALA A 72 -12.44 15.23 0.02
CA ALA A 72 -13.52 16.05 0.55
C ALA A 72 -14.37 15.24 1.55
N GLU A 73 -15.12 15.92 2.41
CA GLU A 73 -16.01 15.29 3.40
C GLU A 73 -17.00 14.31 2.77
N ASP A 74 -17.50 14.65 1.58
CA ASP A 74 -18.42 13.83 0.78
C ASP A 74 -17.71 13.10 -0.39
N GLY A 75 -16.37 13.04 -0.35
CA GLY A 75 -15.53 12.40 -1.36
C GLY A 75 -15.61 10.88 -1.30
N VAL A 76 -15.33 10.25 -2.44
CA VAL A 76 -15.33 8.78 -2.57
C VAL A 76 -13.96 8.27 -3.02
N ILE A 77 -13.58 7.09 -2.55
CA ILE A 77 -12.40 6.37 -2.99
C ILE A 77 -12.79 4.97 -3.47
N PHE A 78 -12.29 4.61 -4.64
CA PHE A 78 -12.41 3.28 -5.22
C PHE A 78 -11.02 2.66 -5.30
N ILE A 79 -10.91 1.42 -4.83
CA ILE A 79 -9.65 0.67 -4.81
C ILE A 79 -9.92 -0.66 -5.48
N SER A 80 -9.20 -0.94 -6.56
CA SER A 80 -9.19 -2.26 -7.18
C SER A 80 -8.32 -3.20 -6.36
N ILE A 81 -8.82 -4.41 -6.10
CA ILE A 81 -8.14 -5.44 -5.31
C ILE A 81 -8.59 -6.81 -5.78
N ASP A 82 -7.71 -7.80 -5.70
CA ASP A 82 -8.06 -9.20 -5.94
C ASP A 82 -8.17 -9.99 -4.62
N ASP A 83 -8.36 -11.30 -4.72
CA ASP A 83 -8.61 -12.17 -3.58
C ASP A 83 -7.42 -12.28 -2.61
N ASN A 84 -6.19 -11.93 -3.01
CA ASN A 84 -4.99 -12.08 -2.17
C ASN A 84 -4.94 -11.08 -1.02
N GLU A 85 -5.49 -9.87 -1.21
CA GLU A 85 -5.42 -8.77 -0.23
C GLU A 85 -6.81 -8.25 0.17
N LEU A 86 -7.87 -8.97 -0.22
CA LEU A 86 -9.25 -8.62 0.15
C LEU A 86 -9.52 -8.84 1.65
N TYR A 87 -8.82 -9.79 2.29
CA TYR A 87 -9.05 -10.24 3.67
C TYR A 87 -7.86 -10.02 4.59
#